data_AF-A0A533W441-F1
#
_entry.id   AF-A0A533W441-F1
#
_cell.length_a   1.000
_cell.length_b   1.000
_cell.length_c   1.000
_cell.angle_alpha   90.00
_cell.angle_beta   90.00
_cell.angle_gamma   90.00
#
_symmetry.space_group_name_H-M   'P 1'
#
loop_
_entity.id
_entity.type
_entity.pdbx_description
1 polymer ?
#
loop_
_entity_poly.entity_id
_entity_poly.type
_entity_poly.pdbx_seq_one_letter_code
_entity_poly.pdbx_strand_id
1 'polypeptide(L)'
;MKRRERVSITLALLTLVPFVATVVFGIGRDSALIVVIVTGLGMAAASFELAWGTESLQFVVSQVLALAVLATLQVLPEYSVDAALAYNGAFDATQLHFATASMTGANRLLLGAGWPLVFFVSYLASRGENPNAGKYLQLELAQALEVLFLGISTLYSFLIVAKGTLGEDATGQEVWRDPLASRSGGVGDHPRGPALRWRSD
;
A
#
# COMPACT_ATOMS: atom_id res chain seq x y z
N MET A 1 -19.75 20.35 21.80
CA MET A 1 -18.59 19.44 21.93
C MET A 1 -18.22 19.21 23.39
N LYS A 2 -18.28 17.95 23.81
CA LYS A 2 -17.84 17.48 25.13
C LYS A 2 -16.32 17.63 25.26
N ARG A 3 -15.81 17.81 26.49
CA ARG A 3 -14.36 18.00 26.75
C ARG A 3 -13.49 16.87 26.19
N ARG A 4 -13.99 15.63 26.20
CA ARG A 4 -13.29 14.43 25.68
C ARG A 4 -13.10 14.49 24.16
N GLU A 5 -14.11 14.90 23.40
CA GLU A 5 -14.03 15.02 21.93
C GLU A 5 -12.97 16.05 21.50
N ARG A 6 -12.89 17.18 22.21
CA ARG A 6 -11.87 18.21 21.94
C ARG A 6 -10.46 17.68 22.19
N VAL A 7 -10.27 16.88 23.24
CA VAL A 7 -8.98 16.28 23.56
C VAL A 7 -8.56 15.31 22.45
N SER A 8 -9.45 14.44 21.98
CA SER A 8 -9.15 13.51 20.88
C SER A 8 -8.78 14.24 19.59
N ILE A 9 -9.54 15.26 19.19
CA ILE A 9 -9.24 16.04 17.98
C ILE A 9 -7.93 16.81 18.13
N THR A 10 -7.66 17.37 19.30
CA THR A 10 -6.40 18.08 19.56
C THR A 10 -5.22 17.11 19.49
N LEU A 11 -5.34 15.91 20.07
CA LEU A 11 -4.31 14.88 20.00
C LEU A 11 -4.07 14.42 18.56
N ALA A 12 -5.12 14.21 17.76
CA ALA A 12 -5.03 13.91 16.34
C ALA A 12 -4.21 15.00 15.61
N LEU A 13 -4.62 16.27 15.72
CA LEU A 13 -3.91 17.39 15.12
C LEU A 13 -2.45 17.52 15.60
N LEU A 14 -2.16 17.18 16.86
CA LEU A 14 -0.80 17.20 17.39
C LEU A 14 0.10 16.13 16.75
N THR A 15 -0.45 15.00 16.30
CA THR A 15 0.33 13.95 15.62
C THR A 15 0.87 14.41 14.25
N LEU A 16 0.21 15.38 13.61
CA LEU A 16 0.67 16.00 12.36
C LEU A 16 1.86 16.94 12.56
N VAL A 17 2.04 17.51 13.75
CA VAL A 17 3.11 18.49 14.02
C VAL A 17 4.51 17.97 13.72
N PRO A 18 4.96 16.80 14.24
CA PRO A 18 6.29 16.27 13.91
C PRO A 18 6.43 15.98 12.41
N PHE A 19 5.38 15.45 11.77
CA PHE A 19 5.38 15.18 10.34
C PHE A 19 5.61 16.45 9.52
N VAL A 20 4.85 17.51 9.78
CA VAL A 20 5.00 18.80 9.09
C VAL A 20 6.34 19.46 9.40
N ALA A 21 6.81 19.40 10.66
CA ALA A 21 8.11 19.91 11.07
C ALA A 21 9.26 19.28 10.27
N THR A 22 9.26 17.96 10.12
CA THR A 22 10.34 17.25 9.40
C THR A 22 10.18 17.32 7.88
N VAL A 23 8.97 17.19 7.35
CA VAL A 23 8.73 17.12 5.89
C VAL A 23 8.62 18.49 5.23
N VAL A 24 8.03 19.49 5.89
CA VAL A 24 7.87 20.83 5.29
C VAL A 24 9.02 21.73 5.71
N PHE A 25 9.33 21.80 7.01
CA PHE A 25 10.35 22.70 7.53
C PHE A 25 11.76 22.09 7.57
N GLY A 26 11.90 20.80 7.26
CA GLY A 26 13.19 20.12 7.19
C GLY A 26 13.86 19.82 8.54
N ILE A 27 13.13 19.97 9.64
CA ILE A 27 13.68 19.80 10.99
C ILE A 27 14.00 18.31 11.23
N GLY A 28 15.27 18.00 11.50
CA GLY A 28 15.73 16.64 11.82
C GLY A 28 15.91 15.73 10.61
N ARG A 29 15.94 16.27 9.38
CA ARG A 29 16.18 15.49 8.15
C ARG A 29 17.57 14.88 8.05
N ASP A 30 18.54 15.38 8.81
CA ASP A 30 19.91 14.87 8.82
C ASP A 30 20.00 13.43 9.37
N SER A 31 18.98 12.99 10.11
CA SER A 31 18.90 11.63 10.64
C SER A 31 17.85 10.82 9.90
N ALA A 32 18.29 9.78 9.18
CA ALA A 32 17.41 8.83 8.50
C ALA A 32 16.40 8.18 9.46
N LEU A 33 16.80 7.89 10.70
CA LEU A 33 15.91 7.30 11.71
C LEU A 33 14.76 8.24 12.08
N ILE A 34 15.04 9.54 12.25
CA ILE A 34 14.00 10.53 12.57
C ILE A 34 13.01 10.60 11.41
N VAL A 35 13.50 10.68 10.18
CA VAL A 35 12.65 10.74 8.99
C VAL A 35 11.74 9.51 8.93
N VAL A 36 12.29 8.29 9.06
CA VAL A 36 11.52 7.04 9.00
C VAL A 36 10.46 6.95 10.09
N ILE A 37 10.81 7.29 11.34
CA ILE A 37 9.86 7.21 12.46
C ILE A 37 8.75 8.25 12.29
N VAL A 38 9.11 9.49 11.95
CA VAL A 38 8.16 10.58 11.82
C VAL A 38 7.22 10.37 10.63
N THR A 39 7.73 9.94 9.47
CA THR A 39 6.87 9.65 8.30
C THR A 39 6.02 8.41 8.53
N GLY A 40 6.59 7.35 9.11
CA GLY A 40 5.84 6.12 9.42
C GLY A 40 4.70 6.37 10.41
N LEU A 41 4.97 7.07 11.52
CA LEU A 41 3.94 7.46 12.48
C LEU A 41 2.92 8.43 11.87
N GLY A 42 3.36 9.36 11.03
CA GLY A 42 2.46 10.27 10.32
C GLY A 42 1.50 9.54 9.39
N MET A 43 1.98 8.56 8.63
CA MET A 43 1.15 7.73 7.75
C MET A 43 0.15 6.89 8.56
N ALA A 44 0.59 6.27 9.67
CA ALA A 44 -0.29 5.51 10.54
C ALA A 44 -1.38 6.40 11.18
N ALA A 45 -1.00 7.57 11.71
CA ALA A 45 -1.94 8.54 12.28
C ALA A 45 -2.98 9.01 11.26
N ALA A 46 -2.55 9.34 10.05
CA ALA A 46 -3.45 9.75 8.96
C ALA A 46 -4.48 8.65 8.64
N SER A 47 -4.09 7.38 8.59
CA SER A 47 -5.03 6.27 8.39
C SER A 47 -6.06 6.15 9.51
N PHE A 48 -5.65 6.32 10.78
CA PHE A 48 -6.60 6.32 11.91
C PHE A 48 -7.57 7.51 11.86
N GLU A 49 -7.10 8.70 11.50
CA GLU A 49 -7.96 9.88 11.34
C GLU A 49 -8.97 9.69 10.19
N LEU A 50 -8.52 9.14 9.07
CA LEU A 50 -9.39 8.78 7.94
C LEU A 50 -10.39 7.68 8.32
N ALA A 51 -10.00 6.74 9.17
CA ALA A 51 -10.91 5.71 9.71
C ALA A 51 -12.04 6.35 10.54
N TRP A 52 -11.73 7.30 11.43
CA TRP A 52 -12.76 8.06 12.16
C TRP A 52 -13.66 8.88 11.23
N GLY A 53 -13.09 9.50 10.20
CA GLY A 53 -13.86 10.18 9.16
C GLY A 53 -14.82 9.24 8.43
N THR A 54 -14.37 8.01 8.15
CA THR A 54 -15.16 7.00 7.44
C THR A 54 -16.24 6.37 8.33
N GLU A 55 -16.00 6.21 9.62
CA GLU A 55 -17.03 5.82 10.58
C GLU A 55 -18.15 6.87 10.62
N SER A 56 -17.78 8.15 10.60
CA SER A 56 -18.74 9.25 10.50
C SER A 56 -19.47 9.28 9.14
N LEU A 57 -18.82 8.79 8.07
CA LEU A 57 -19.40 8.72 6.73
C LEU A 57 -20.60 7.75 6.66
N GLN A 58 -20.69 6.77 7.58
CA GLN A 58 -21.81 5.82 7.66
C GLN A 58 -23.18 6.49 7.86
N PHE A 59 -23.21 7.73 8.37
CA PHE A 59 -24.45 8.49 8.51
C PHE A 59 -24.95 9.12 7.20
N VAL A 60 -24.13 9.10 6.14
CA VAL A 60 -24.40 9.78 4.86
C VAL A 60 -24.52 8.82 3.68
N VAL A 61 -23.82 7.67 3.71
CA VAL A 61 -23.81 6.67 2.63
C VAL A 61 -24.16 5.28 3.14
N SER A 62 -24.27 4.29 2.24
CA SER A 62 -24.56 2.91 2.65
C SER A 62 -23.46 2.35 3.56
N GLN A 63 -23.87 1.63 4.61
CA GLN A 63 -22.94 1.07 5.59
C GLN A 63 -21.91 0.13 4.92
N VAL A 64 -22.34 -0.66 3.93
CA VAL A 64 -21.45 -1.55 3.17
C VAL A 64 -20.39 -0.76 2.40
N LEU A 65 -20.77 0.36 1.75
CA LEU A 65 -19.82 1.21 1.04
C LEU A 65 -18.82 1.86 2.01
N ALA A 66 -19.30 2.39 3.13
CA ALA A 66 -18.44 2.98 4.15
C ALA A 66 -17.44 1.96 4.72
N LEU A 67 -17.87 0.73 4.98
CA LEU A 67 -16.99 -0.36 5.42
C LEU A 67 -15.96 -0.75 4.36
N ALA A 68 -16.35 -0.80 3.08
CA ALA A 68 -15.41 -1.06 1.99
C ALA A 68 -14.33 0.03 1.90
N VAL A 69 -14.72 1.31 1.99
CA VAL A 69 -13.78 2.45 2.03
C VAL A 69 -12.88 2.37 3.26
N LEU A 70 -13.44 2.07 4.42
CA LEU A 70 -12.68 1.93 5.67
C LEU A 70 -11.61 0.85 5.54
N ALA A 71 -11.96 -0.31 4.97
CA ALA A 71 -11.03 -1.40 4.73
C ALA A 71 -9.90 -0.97 3.78
N THR A 72 -10.21 -0.28 2.68
CA THR A 72 -9.19 0.24 1.74
C THR A 72 -8.26 1.26 2.41
N LEU A 73 -8.78 2.14 3.25
CA LEU A 73 -7.99 3.16 3.95
C LEU A 73 -7.03 2.55 4.97
N GLN A 74 -7.39 1.39 5.55
CA GLN A 74 -6.58 0.72 6.57
C GLN A 74 -5.27 0.13 6.02
N VAL A 75 -5.27 -0.22 4.72
CA VAL A 75 -4.10 -0.73 3.99
C VAL A 75 -3.44 0.34 3.12
N LEU A 76 -3.96 1.56 3.10
CA LEU A 76 -3.46 2.66 2.28
C LEU A 76 -1.98 3.03 2.53
N PRO A 77 -1.47 3.04 3.78
CA PRO A 77 -0.06 3.34 4.03
C PRO A 77 0.87 2.35 3.33
N GLU A 78 0.51 1.07 3.34
CA GLU A 78 1.25 0.01 2.66
C GLU A 78 1.26 0.23 1.14
N TYR A 79 0.09 0.47 0.55
CA TYR A 79 0.00 0.79 -0.89
C TYR A 79 0.78 2.04 -1.28
N SER A 80 0.89 3.03 -0.39
CA SER A 80 1.66 4.24 -0.63
C SER A 80 3.16 3.95 -0.72
N VAL A 81 3.68 3.09 0.16
CA VAL A 81 5.08 2.65 0.14
C VAL A 81 5.35 1.78 -1.09
N ASP A 82 4.48 0.83 -1.38
CA ASP A 82 4.63 -0.06 -2.54
C ASP A 82 4.61 0.73 -3.86
N ALA A 83 3.74 1.73 -4.00
CA ALA A 83 3.71 2.61 -5.16
C ALA A 83 5.02 3.40 -5.31
N ALA A 84 5.60 3.89 -4.21
CA ALA A 84 6.88 4.60 -4.25
C ALA A 84 8.04 3.67 -4.65
N LEU A 85 8.07 2.44 -4.14
CA LEU A 85 9.08 1.44 -4.51
C LEU A 85 8.94 1.02 -5.98
N ALA A 86 7.71 0.80 -6.46
CA ALA A 86 7.45 0.47 -7.85
C ALA A 86 7.82 1.62 -8.79
N TYR A 87 7.52 2.86 -8.41
CA TYR A 87 7.91 4.06 -9.14
C TYR A 87 9.44 4.15 -9.25
N ASN A 88 10.17 3.98 -8.14
CA ASN A 88 11.63 3.97 -8.17
C ASN A 88 12.19 2.81 -9.02
N GLY A 89 11.58 1.63 -8.93
CA GLY A 89 11.95 0.46 -9.74
C GLY A 89 11.73 0.64 -11.25
N ALA A 90 10.82 1.54 -11.65
CA ALA A 90 10.58 1.86 -13.04
C ALA A 90 11.71 2.72 -13.65
N PHE A 91 12.32 3.60 -12.85
CA PHE A 91 13.46 4.43 -13.29
C PHE A 91 14.82 3.76 -13.04
N ASP A 92 14.91 2.91 -12.02
CA ASP A 92 16.10 2.13 -11.69
C ASP A 92 15.74 0.65 -11.51
N ALA A 93 16.07 -0.16 -12.52
CA ALA A 93 15.81 -1.60 -12.51
C ALA A 93 16.50 -2.33 -11.34
N THR A 94 17.57 -1.77 -10.76
CA THR A 94 18.21 -2.35 -9.58
C THR A 94 17.31 -2.29 -8.35
N GLN A 95 16.35 -1.35 -8.28
CA GLN A 95 15.43 -1.18 -7.14
C GLN A 95 14.13 -1.99 -7.29
N LEU A 96 13.87 -2.58 -8.46
CA LEU A 96 12.63 -3.30 -8.75
C LEU A 96 12.37 -4.47 -7.77
N HIS A 97 13.43 -5.11 -7.28
CA HIS A 97 13.33 -6.20 -6.32
C HIS A 97 12.79 -5.75 -4.95
N PHE A 98 12.95 -4.47 -4.57
CA PHE A 98 12.37 -3.96 -3.32
C PHE A 98 10.85 -3.88 -3.40
N ALA A 99 10.29 -3.51 -4.56
CA ALA A 99 8.85 -3.47 -4.76
C ALA A 99 8.22 -4.86 -4.63
N THR A 100 8.80 -5.87 -5.27
CA THR A 100 8.28 -7.25 -5.20
C THR A 100 8.51 -7.90 -3.84
N ALA A 101 9.64 -7.60 -3.18
CA ALA A 101 9.92 -8.08 -1.82
C ALA A 101 8.97 -7.47 -0.78
N SER A 102 8.67 -6.17 -0.87
CA SER A 102 7.71 -5.48 0.01
C SER A 102 6.31 -6.10 -0.12
N MET A 103 5.79 -6.14 -1.35
CA MET A 103 4.45 -6.66 -1.64
C MET A 103 4.27 -8.12 -1.18
N THR A 104 5.26 -8.98 -1.42
CA THR A 104 5.19 -10.37 -0.96
C THR A 104 5.42 -10.52 0.55
N GLY A 105 6.28 -9.68 1.13
CA GLY A 105 6.57 -9.64 2.55
C GLY A 105 5.36 -9.24 3.37
N ALA A 106 4.64 -8.20 2.96
CA ALA A 106 3.45 -7.73 3.66
C ALA A 106 2.32 -8.78 3.65
N ASN A 107 2.06 -9.42 2.51
CA ASN A 107 1.12 -10.54 2.41
C ASN A 107 1.48 -11.70 3.36
N ARG A 108 2.76 -12.04 3.46
CA ARG A 108 3.25 -13.09 4.39
C ARG A 108 3.11 -12.66 5.84
N LEU A 109 3.37 -11.41 6.16
CA LEU A 109 3.22 -10.89 7.52
C LEU A 109 1.74 -10.87 7.95
N LEU A 110 0.83 -10.48 7.05
CA LEU A 110 -0.61 -10.48 7.31
C LEU A 110 -1.12 -11.90 7.62
N LEU A 111 -0.81 -12.87 6.75
CA LEU A 111 -1.24 -14.26 6.91
C LEU A 111 -0.50 -14.99 8.05
N GLY A 112 0.81 -14.76 8.19
CA GLY A 112 1.67 -15.49 9.12
C GLY A 112 1.73 -14.91 10.54
N ALA A 113 1.51 -13.61 10.70
CA ALA A 113 1.53 -12.94 12.00
C ALA A 113 0.22 -12.20 12.30
N GLY A 114 -0.33 -11.46 11.34
CA GLY A 114 -1.54 -10.65 11.53
C GLY A 114 -2.75 -11.49 11.97
N TRP A 115 -3.18 -12.45 11.16
CA TRP A 115 -4.30 -13.32 11.48
C TRP A 115 -4.09 -14.14 12.76
N PRO A 116 -2.96 -14.84 12.97
CA PRO A 116 -2.70 -15.55 14.22
C PRO A 116 -2.74 -14.65 15.46
N LEU A 117 -2.23 -13.42 15.36
CA LEU A 117 -2.27 -12.46 16.46
C LEU A 117 -3.71 -12.08 16.81
N VAL A 118 -4.56 -11.82 15.81
CA VAL A 118 -6.00 -11.54 16.02
C VAL A 118 -6.68 -12.71 16.73
N PHE A 119 -6.44 -13.95 16.28
CA PHE A 119 -6.97 -15.14 16.95
C PHE A 119 -6.44 -15.29 18.37
N PHE A 120 -5.16 -15.03 18.59
CA PHE A 120 -4.53 -15.13 19.90
C PHE A 120 -5.12 -14.12 20.89
N VAL A 121 -5.29 -12.86 20.49
CA VAL A 121 -5.93 -11.82 21.29
C VAL A 121 -7.40 -12.17 21.57
N SER A 122 -8.13 -12.63 20.57
CA SER A 122 -9.53 -13.06 20.73
C SER A 122 -9.67 -14.24 21.70
N TYR A 123 -8.77 -15.22 21.62
CA TYR A 123 -8.70 -16.35 22.55
C TYR A 123 -8.45 -15.88 23.99
N LEU A 124 -7.47 -14.99 24.21
CA LEU A 124 -7.17 -14.45 25.54
C LEU A 124 -8.35 -13.64 26.10
N ALA A 125 -8.99 -12.82 25.28
CA ALA A 125 -10.14 -12.02 25.68
C ALA A 125 -11.35 -12.88 26.08
N SER A 126 -11.54 -14.01 25.39
CA SER A 126 -12.72 -14.88 25.58
C SER A 126 -12.51 -16.00 26.62
N ARG A 127 -11.30 -16.11 27.19
CA ARG A 127 -10.84 -17.22 28.06
C ARG A 127 -11.66 -17.38 29.36
N GLY A 128 -12.51 -16.42 29.72
CA GLY A 128 -13.36 -16.44 30.92
C GLY A 128 -14.87 -16.53 30.67
N GLU A 129 -15.36 -16.24 29.46
CA GLU A 129 -16.81 -16.09 29.20
C GLU A 129 -17.38 -17.16 28.26
N ASN A 130 -16.56 -17.77 27.38
CA ASN A 130 -17.08 -18.67 26.35
C ASN A 130 -16.27 -19.99 26.25
N PRO A 131 -16.87 -21.15 26.63
CA PRO A 131 -16.19 -22.46 26.56
C PRO A 131 -15.91 -22.96 25.12
N ASN A 132 -16.40 -22.25 24.10
CA ASN A 132 -16.13 -22.52 22.68
C ASN A 132 -15.18 -21.49 22.02
N ALA A 133 -14.62 -20.55 22.80
CA ALA A 133 -13.66 -19.58 22.31
C ALA A 133 -12.47 -20.25 21.61
N GLY A 134 -12.33 -20.01 20.31
CA GLY A 134 -11.19 -20.48 19.51
C GLY A 134 -11.33 -21.86 18.88
N LYS A 135 -12.50 -22.54 18.95
CA LYS A 135 -12.66 -23.86 18.32
C LYS A 135 -13.00 -23.82 16.83
N TYR A 136 -13.76 -22.84 16.37
CA TYR A 136 -14.12 -22.69 14.96
C TYR A 136 -14.51 -21.24 14.66
N LEU A 137 -14.10 -20.72 13.51
CA LEU A 137 -14.62 -19.49 12.95
C LEU A 137 -15.67 -19.91 11.91
N GLN A 138 -16.95 -19.67 12.19
CA GLN A 138 -17.99 -19.89 11.17
C GLN A 138 -17.84 -18.79 10.13
N LEU A 139 -17.40 -19.15 8.93
CA LEU A 139 -17.49 -18.25 7.80
C LEU A 139 -18.95 -18.20 7.37
N GLU A 140 -19.48 -16.99 7.27
CA GLU A 140 -20.81 -16.77 6.73
C GLU A 140 -20.81 -17.02 5.22
N LEU A 141 -21.95 -17.43 4.66
CA LEU A 141 -22.06 -17.72 3.23
C LEU A 141 -21.73 -16.47 2.37
N ALA A 142 -21.92 -15.27 2.92
CA ALA A 142 -21.52 -14.00 2.31
C ALA A 142 -20.00 -13.91 2.06
N GLN A 143 -19.17 -14.57 2.88
CA GLN A 143 -17.71 -14.58 2.76
C GLN A 143 -17.21 -15.59 1.73
N ALA A 144 -18.08 -16.45 1.19
CA ALA A 144 -17.70 -17.42 0.16
C ALA A 144 -17.16 -16.75 -1.10
N LEU A 145 -17.67 -15.55 -1.44
CA LEU A 145 -17.18 -14.77 -2.58
C LEU A 145 -15.74 -14.28 -2.36
N GLU A 146 -15.40 -13.85 -1.14
CA GLU A 146 -14.05 -13.43 -0.76
C GLU A 146 -13.08 -14.61 -0.86
N VAL A 147 -13.47 -15.78 -0.35
CA VAL A 147 -12.66 -17.02 -0.43
C VAL A 147 -12.46 -17.45 -1.88
N LEU A 148 -13.50 -17.38 -2.71
CA LEU A 148 -13.39 -17.69 -4.13
C LEU A 148 -12.41 -16.73 -4.83
N PHE A 149 -12.54 -15.42 -4.57
CA PHE A 149 -11.65 -14.41 -5.14
C PHE A 149 -10.20 -14.64 -4.71
N LEU A 150 -9.96 -14.94 -3.43
CA LEU A 150 -8.64 -15.33 -2.91
C LEU A 150 -8.09 -16.59 -3.60
N GLY A 151 -8.94 -17.60 -3.81
CA GLY A 151 -8.57 -18.83 -4.50
C GLY A 151 -8.15 -18.58 -5.95
N ILE A 152 -8.94 -17.81 -6.69
CA ILE A 152 -8.63 -17.42 -8.07
C ILE A 152 -7.34 -16.59 -8.11
N SER A 153 -7.20 -15.59 -7.22
CA SER A 153 -6.00 -14.76 -7.13
C SER A 153 -4.75 -15.59 -6.83
N THR A 154 -4.86 -16.58 -5.95
CA THR A 154 -3.76 -17.49 -5.62
C THR A 154 -3.36 -18.32 -6.84
N LEU A 155 -4.33 -18.87 -7.56
CA LEU A 155 -4.07 -19.63 -8.79
C LEU A 155 -3.40 -18.75 -9.85
N TYR A 156 -3.87 -17.51 -10.03
CA TYR A 156 -3.25 -16.54 -10.92
C TYR A 156 -1.81 -16.20 -10.51
N SER A 157 -1.54 -16.06 -9.21
CA SER A 157 -0.18 -15.82 -8.71
C SER A 157 0.79 -16.95 -9.10
N PHE A 158 0.36 -18.21 -9.15
CA PHE A 158 1.20 -19.30 -9.64
C PHE A 158 1.56 -19.14 -11.12
N LEU A 159 0.64 -18.60 -11.93
CA LEU A 159 0.91 -18.30 -13.34
C LEU A 159 1.95 -17.19 -13.49
N ILE A 160 1.92 -16.17 -12.64
CA ILE A 160 2.95 -15.11 -12.60
C ILE A 160 4.33 -15.71 -12.29
N VAL A 161 4.42 -16.53 -11.25
CA VAL A 161 5.68 -17.19 -10.86
C VAL A 161 6.21 -18.08 -11.98
N ALA A 162 5.32 -18.81 -12.67
CA ALA A 162 5.69 -19.64 -13.82
C ALA A 162 6.18 -18.82 -15.03
N LYS A 163 5.64 -17.62 -15.26
CA LYS A 163 6.08 -16.71 -16.34
C LYS A 163 7.40 -15.99 -16.04
N GLY A 164 7.71 -15.76 -14.76
CA GLY A 164 8.95 -15.10 -14.33
C GLY A 164 9.08 -13.62 -14.71
N THR A 165 8.05 -13.01 -15.32
CA THR A 165 8.02 -11.61 -15.75
C THR A 165 6.65 -10.99 -15.45
N LEU A 166 6.64 -9.70 -15.11
CA LEU A 166 5.43 -8.91 -14.78
C LEU A 166 5.01 -7.97 -15.92
N GLY A 167 5.54 -8.16 -17.13
CA GLY A 167 5.26 -7.33 -18.29
C GLY A 167 4.67 -8.14 -19.44
N GLU A 168 3.78 -7.52 -20.21
CA GLU A 168 3.50 -7.94 -21.59
C GLU A 168 4.81 -7.97 -22.40
N ASP A 169 4.82 -8.85 -23.39
CA ASP A 169 5.94 -9.12 -24.30
C ASP A 169 6.59 -7.82 -24.82
N ALA A 170 7.87 -7.90 -25.18
CA ALA A 170 8.80 -6.80 -25.50
C ALA A 170 8.27 -5.65 -26.41
N THR A 171 7.15 -5.84 -27.09
CA THR A 171 6.39 -4.84 -27.85
C THR A 171 5.80 -3.70 -27.02
N GLY A 172 5.46 -3.91 -25.75
CA GLY A 172 4.84 -2.87 -24.91
C GLY A 172 5.83 -1.83 -24.34
N GLN A 173 7.09 -2.22 -24.13
CA GLN A 173 8.09 -1.32 -23.54
C GLN A 173 8.60 -0.26 -24.52
N GLU A 174 8.61 -0.53 -25.83
CA GLU A 174 8.98 0.47 -26.86
C GLU A 174 7.95 1.62 -26.92
N VAL A 175 6.67 1.34 -26.67
CA VAL A 175 5.59 2.35 -26.67
C VAL A 175 5.74 3.35 -25.52
N TRP A 176 6.18 2.89 -24.34
CA TRP A 176 6.40 3.76 -23.18
C TRP A 176 7.78 4.44 -23.18
N ARG A 177 8.76 3.89 -23.91
CA ARG A 177 10.10 4.47 -24.02
C ARG A 177 10.14 5.72 -24.90
N ASP A 178 9.27 5.81 -25.91
CA ASP A 178 9.23 6.94 -26.84
C ASP A 178 7.79 7.48 -27.06
N PRO A 179 7.24 8.27 -26.11
CA PRO A 179 5.97 8.97 -26.31
C PRO A 179 6.03 9.95 -27.50
N LEU A 180 7.23 10.40 -27.87
CA LEU A 180 7.48 11.38 -28.92
C LEU A 180 7.65 10.77 -30.32
N ALA A 181 8.01 9.49 -30.44
CA ALA A 181 8.12 8.83 -31.75
C ALA A 181 6.74 8.60 -32.41
N SER A 182 5.68 8.48 -31.60
CA SER A 182 4.30 8.35 -32.11
C SER A 182 3.75 9.65 -32.75
N ARG A 183 4.41 10.80 -32.53
CA ARG A 183 4.05 12.08 -33.15
C ARG A 183 4.77 12.36 -34.47
N SER A 184 5.81 11.61 -34.82
CA SER A 184 6.50 11.75 -36.11
C SER A 184 6.07 10.67 -37.09
N GLY A 185 4.76 10.49 -37.26
CA GLY A 185 4.18 9.80 -38.41
C GLY A 185 4.06 10.77 -39.58
N GLY A 186 5.16 10.98 -40.31
CA GLY A 186 5.12 11.70 -41.58
C GLY A 186 6.42 12.43 -41.92
N VAL A 187 7.02 12.00 -43.03
CA VAL A 187 8.08 12.66 -43.84
C VAL A 187 9.53 12.29 -43.50
N GLY A 188 10.09 11.42 -44.36
CA GLY A 188 11.40 11.66 -44.98
C GLY A 188 12.61 10.94 -44.38
N ASP A 189 13.14 10.00 -45.15
CA ASP A 189 14.50 9.45 -45.02
C ASP A 189 15.57 10.53 -44.83
N HIS A 190 16.50 10.33 -43.87
CA HIS A 190 17.92 10.69 -44.02
C HIS A 190 18.82 10.03 -42.96
N PRO A 191 20.11 9.82 -43.27
CA PRO A 191 20.94 8.75 -42.68
C PRO A 191 21.43 9.04 -41.26
N ARG A 192 21.56 7.95 -40.48
CA ARG A 192 22.07 7.93 -39.10
C ARG A 192 23.52 8.45 -39.04
N GLY A 193 23.73 9.56 -38.32
CA GLY A 193 25.05 10.02 -37.85
C GLY A 193 25.51 9.27 -36.59
N PRO A 194 26.82 9.21 -36.31
CA PRO A 194 27.40 8.31 -35.32
C PRO A 194 27.16 8.76 -33.86
N ALA A 195 27.05 7.75 -32.99
CA ALA A 195 26.79 7.81 -31.57
C ALA A 195 27.67 8.84 -30.80
N LEU A 196 27.02 9.78 -30.13
CA LEU A 196 27.66 10.64 -29.13
C LEU A 196 27.82 9.88 -27.82
N ARG A 197 29.07 9.49 -27.59
CA ARG A 197 29.63 8.93 -26.36
C ARG A 197 29.77 10.05 -25.33
N TRP A 198 28.95 10.06 -24.28
CA TRP A 198 29.15 10.96 -23.14
C TRP A 198 29.98 10.28 -22.06
N ARG A 199 31.23 10.75 -21.96
CA ARG A 199 32.15 10.58 -20.83
C ARG A 199 32.20 11.92 -20.09
N SER A 200 32.14 11.88 -18.77
CA SER A 200 32.76 12.82 -17.83
C SER A 200 32.50 12.21 -16.43
N ASP A 201 33.54 11.68 -15.79
CA ASP A 201 34.47 12.40 -14.90
C ASP A 201 33.84 12.67 -13.52
#